data_AF-A0A3D4DV57-F1
#
_entry.id   AF-A0A3D4DV57-F1
#
_cell.length_a   1.000
_cell.length_b   1.000
_cell.length_c   1.000
_cell.angle_alpha   90.00
_cell.angle_beta   90.00
_cell.angle_gamma   90.00
#
_symmetry.space_group_name_H-M   'P 1'
#
loop_
_entity.id
_entity.type
_entity.pdbx_description
1 polymer ?
#
loop_
_entity_poly.entity_id
_entity_poly.type
_entity_poly.pdbx_seq_one_letter_code
_entity_poly.pdbx_strand_id
1 'polypeptide(L)' 'MLIAASAVTTGFAFAHAHGLWVAVALLGLAMVKSRVILADYLQLNRVPAVRRGFMAVLILWAGIALALAFAAQP' A
#
# COMPACT_ATOMS: atom_id res chain seq x y z
N MET A 1 8.66 -0.10 12.43
CA MET A 1 7.53 -0.52 11.57
C MET A 1 7.87 -0.61 10.08
N LEU A 2 8.46 0.43 9.46
CA LEU A 2 8.74 0.42 8.00
C LEU A 2 9.69 -0.70 7.55
N ILE A 3 10.68 -1.05 8.38
CA ILE A 3 11.64 -2.12 8.11
C ILE A 3 10.95 -3.49 8.08
N ALA A 4 10.05 -3.75 9.05
CA ALA A 4 9.26 -4.97 9.09
C ALA A 4 8.30 -5.08 7.90
N ALA A 5 7.67 -3.98 7.49
CA ALA A 5 6.84 -3.95 6.29
C ALA A 5 7.66 -4.26 5.03
N SER A 6 8.85 -3.66 4.87
CA SER A 6 9.74 -4.00 3.76
C SER A 6 10.19 -5.46 3.77
N ALA A 7 10.50 -6.02 4.94
CA ALA A 7 10.90 -7.43 5.07
C ALA A 7 9.76 -8.39 4.66
N VAL A 8 8.51 -8.06 4.99
CA VAL A 8 7.34 -8.83 4.57
C VAL A 8 7.14 -8.76 3.05
N THR A 9 7.28 -7.58 2.43
CA THR A 9 7.23 -7.46 0.96
C THR A 9 8.31 -8.27 0.27
N THR A 10 9.54 -8.24 0.80
CA THR A 10 10.67 -9.02 0.27
C THR A 10 10.44 -10.52 0.46
N GLY A 11 9.87 -10.94 1.60
CA GLY A 11 9.50 -12.34 1.85
C GLY A 11 8.43 -12.86 0.88
N PHE A 12 7.38 -12.07 0.62
CA PHE A 12 6.37 -12.43 -0.37
C PHE A 12 6.93 -12.54 -1.79
N ALA A 13 7.87 -11.66 -2.16
CA ALA A 13 8.55 -11.72 -3.45
C ALA A 13 9.45 -12.98 -3.58
N PHE A 14 10.14 -13.37 -2.50
CA PHE A 14 10.99 -14.56 -2.49
C PHE A 14 10.19 -15.87 -2.54
N ALA A 15 9.02 -15.89 -1.90
CA ALA A 15 8.16 -17.07 -1.82
C ALA A 15 7.44 -17.43 -3.13
N HIS A 16 7.60 -16.65 -4.21
CA HIS A 16 6.82 -16.80 -5.46
C HIS A 16 5.32 -16.94 -5.16
N ALA A 17 4.86 -16.20 -4.15
CA ALA A 17 3.48 -16.28 -3.71
C ALA A 17 2.62 -15.55 -4.75
N HIS A 18 1.88 -16.30 -5.54
CA HIS A 18 1.00 -15.78 -6.59
C HIS A 18 -0.46 -15.97 -6.19
N GLY A 19 -1.31 -14.99 -6.50
CA GLY A 19 -2.75 -15.07 -6.25
C GLY A 19 -3.35 -13.80 -5.70
N LEU A 20 -4.68 -13.68 -5.80
CA LEU A 20 -5.45 -12.49 -5.40
C LEU A 20 -5.13 -12.06 -3.97
N TRP A 21 -5.06 -13.03 -3.05
CA TRP A 21 -4.84 -12.78 -1.62
C TRP A 21 -3.47 -12.17 -1.33
N VAL A 22 -2.45 -12.53 -2.10
CA VAL A 22 -1.12 -11.92 -1.99
C VAL A 22 -1.15 -10.48 -2.48
N ALA A 23 -1.82 -10.22 -3.61
CA ALA A 23 -2.00 -8.86 -4.12
C ALA A 23 -2.75 -7.97 -3.12
N VAL A 24 -3.83 -8.48 -2.50
CA VAL A 24 -4.59 -7.77 -1.46
C VAL A 24 -3.73 -7.52 -0.22
N ALA A 25 -2.96 -8.51 0.24
CA ALA A 25 -2.07 -8.36 1.38
C ALA A 25 -0.98 -7.30 1.13
N LEU A 26 -0.37 -7.30 -0.06
CA LEU A 26 0.64 -6.31 -0.46
C LEU A 26 0.05 -4.90 -0.58
N LEU A 27 -1.15 -4.76 -1.14
CA LEU A 27 -1.88 -3.51 -1.21
C LEU A 27 -2.18 -2.96 0.19
N GLY A 28 -2.67 -3.82 1.10
CA GLY A 28 -2.90 -3.46 2.50
C GLY A 28 -1.62 -2.98 3.19
N LEU A 29 -0.51 -3.70 3.00
CA LEU A 29 0.78 -3.35 3.56
C LEU A 29 1.31 -2.00 3.03
N ALA A 30 1.16 -1.77 1.72
CA ALA A 30 1.53 -0.50 1.08
C ALA A 30 0.69 0.67 1.59
N MET A 31 -0.61 0.46 1.83
CA MET A 31 -1.51 1.43 2.45
C MET A 31 -1.08 1.78 3.87
N VAL A 32 -0.75 0.79 4.69
CA VAL A 32 -0.25 1.03 6.06
C VAL A 32 1.07 1.80 6.02
N LYS A 33 2.01 1.39 5.16
CA LYS A 33 3.32 2.03 5.00
C LYS A 33 3.18 3.50 4.58
N SER A 34 2.34 3.76 3.58
CA SER A 34 2.09 5.13 3.10
C SER A 34 1.42 5.99 4.17
N ARG A 35 0.49 5.45 4.97
CA ARG A 35 -0.10 6.17 6.13
C ARG A 35 0.94 6.61 7.14
N VAL A 36 1.85 5.71 7.51
CA VAL A 36 2.93 5.98 8.46
C VAL A 36 3.88 7.04 7.92
N ILE A 37 4.30 6.93 6.65
CA ILE A 37 5.18 7.92 6.01
C ILE A 37 4.49 9.30 5.93
N LEU A 38 3.22 9.34 5.53
CA LEU A 38 2.50 10.61 5.41
C LEU A 38 2.30 11.27 6.78
N ALA A 39 1.98 10.50 7.81
CA ALA A 39 1.73 11.03 9.15
C ALA A 39 3.02 11.47 9.86
N ASP A 40 4.02 10.58 9.93
CA ASP A 40 5.19 10.75 10.79
C ASP A 40 6.36 11.42 10.05
N TYR A 41 6.63 11.01 8.80
CA TYR A 41 7.80 11.51 8.06
C TYR A 41 7.57 12.88 7.46
N LEU A 42 6.38 13.12 6.91
CA LEU A 42 6.06 14.37 6.24
C LEU A 42 5.42 15.40 7.18
N GLN A 43 5.23 15.05 8.47
CA GLN A 43 4.53 15.85 9.49
C GLN A 43 3.18 16.42 9.01
N LEU A 44 2.52 15.75 8.05
CA LEU A 44 1.30 16.26 7.43
C LEU A 44 0.12 16.30 8.41
N ASN A 45 0.31 15.82 9.63
CA ASN A 45 -0.59 16.07 10.75
C ASN A 45 -0.80 17.57 11.01
N ARG A 46 0.18 18.43 10.64
CA ARG A 46 0.04 19.90 10.71
C ARG A 46 -0.80 20.49 9.57
N VAL A 47 -1.07 19.74 8.49
CA VAL A 47 -1.82 20.23 7.31
C VAL A 47 -2.83 19.16 6.83
N PRO A 48 -4.00 19.04 7.51
CA PRO A 48 -4.95 17.95 7.27
C PRO A 48 -5.59 17.95 5.87
N ALA A 49 -5.63 19.09 5.18
CA ALA A 49 -6.14 19.19 3.82
C ALA A 49 -5.26 18.40 2.82
N VAL A 50 -3.94 18.59 2.87
CA VAL A 50 -2.99 17.89 1.98
C VAL A 50 -2.99 16.39 2.27
N ARG A 51 -3.16 16.00 3.54
CA ARG A 51 -3.19 14.59 3.96
C ARG A 51 -4.36 13.86 3.34
N ARG A 52 -5.54 14.48 3.32
CA ARG A 52 -6.75 13.94 2.68
C ARG A 52 -6.60 13.84 1.17
N GLY A 53 -6.01 14.85 0.53
CA GLY A 53 -5.76 14.84 -0.92
C GLY A 53 -4.83 13.69 -1.33
N PHE A 54 -3.70 13.54 -0.64
CA PHE A 54 -2.76 12.45 -0.92
C PHE A 54 -3.36 11.07 -0.61
N MET A 55 -4.14 10.95 0.48
CA MET A 55 -4.88 9.71 0.76
C MET A 55 -5.88 9.37 -0.33
N ALA A 56 -6.61 10.36 -0.86
CA ALA A 56 -7.57 10.13 -1.94
C ALA A 56 -6.88 9.58 -3.19
N VAL A 57 -5.73 10.15 -3.57
CA VAL A 57 -4.91 9.65 -4.68
C VAL A 57 -4.41 8.23 -4.40
N LEU A 58 -3.92 7.95 -3.20
CA LEU A 58 -3.47 6.61 -2.80
C LEU A 58 -4.61 5.58 -2.84
N ILE A 59 -5.81 5.93 -2.38
CA ILE A 59 -6.98 5.06 -2.43
C ILE A 59 -7.38 4.78 -3.88
N LEU A 60 -7.41 5.82 -4.73
CA LEU A 60 -7.70 5.67 -6.15
C LEU A 60 -6.71 4.71 -6.82
N TRP A 61 -5.41 4.91 -6.58
CA TRP A 61 -4.36 4.04 -7.11
C TRP A 61 -4.48 2.60 -6.59
N ALA A 62 -4.77 2.43 -5.30
CA ALA A 62 -5.01 1.11 -4.71
C ALA A 62 -6.21 0.41 -5.36
N GLY A 63 -7.29 1.14 -5.66
CA GLY A 63 -8.45 0.62 -6.38
C GLY A 63 -8.11 0.16 -7.81
N ILE A 64 -7.32 0.95 -8.55
CA ILE A 64 -6.84 0.57 -9.89
C ILE A 64 -5.97 -0.69 -9.82
N ALA A 65 -5.02 -0.73 -8.90
CA ALA A 65 -4.16 -1.89 -8.71
C ALA A 65 -4.95 -3.16 -8.34
N LEU A 66 -6.01 -3.02 -7.53
CA LEU A 66 -6.92 -4.11 -7.21
C LEU A 66 -7.68 -4.58 -8.44
N ALA A 67 -8.26 -3.65 -9.22
CA ALA A 67 -8.97 -3.97 -10.46
C ALA A 67 -8.07 -4.69 -11.47
N LEU A 68 -6.82 -4.25 -11.60
CA LEU A 68 -5.80 -4.93 -12.41
C LEU A 68 -5.48 -6.33 -11.87
N ALA A 69 -5.37 -6.50 -10.55
CA ALA A 69 -5.13 -7.82 -9.96
C ALA A 69 -6.28 -8.79 -10.22
N PHE A 70 -7.53 -8.30 -10.24
CA PHE A 70 -8.68 -9.09 -10.65
C PHE A 70 -8.68 -9.40 -12.16
N ALA A 71 -8.34 -8.43 -13.00
CA ALA A 71 -8.29 -8.62 -14.46
C ALA A 71 -7.13 -9.53 -14.91
N ALA A 72 -6.07 -9.63 -14.11
CA ALA A 72 -4.90 -10.46 -14.38
C ALA A 72 -5.06 -11.90 -13.86
N GLN A 73 -6.20 -12.26 -13.27
CA GLN A 73 -6.48 -13.66 -12.93
C GLN A 73 -6.79 -14.44 -14.22
N PRO A 74 -6.18 -15.63 -14.42
CA PRO A 74 -6.46 -16.48 -15.58
C PRO A 74 -7.87 -17.09 -15.55
#